data_AF-A0A9D4VQL1-F1
#
_entry.id   AF-A0A9D4VQL1-F1
#
_cell.length_a   1.000
_cell.length_b   1.000
_cell.length_c   1.000
_cell.angle_alpha   90.00
_cell.angle_beta   90.00
_cell.angle_gamma   90.00
#
_symmetry.space_group_name_H-M   'P 1'
#
loop_
_entity.id
_entity.type
_entity.pdbx_description
1 polymer ?
#
loop_
_entity_poly.entity_id
_entity_poly.type
_entity_poly.pdbx_seq_one_letter_code
_entity_poly.pdbx_strand_id
1 'polypeptide(L)'
;MKYLKLIGLKYHDCHVLMQQLLPMVIRGILPKNVRVIISRLCLFFKVIFNKVLDFKKLDELEDESAIILCQLKMYFTPLFFYIIVHLLVYLAREIRFCGLVYLRWMYPIE
;
A
#
# COMPACT_ATOMS: atom_id res chain seq x y z
N MET A 1 -22.70 16.15 -4.19
CA MET A 1 -21.98 15.01 -4.80
C MET A 1 -22.71 13.72 -4.43
N LYS A 2 -23.23 12.97 -5.40
CA LYS A 2 -23.69 11.60 -5.16
C LYS A 2 -22.46 10.75 -4.87
N TYR A 3 -22.40 10.08 -3.72
CA TYR A 3 -21.35 9.11 -3.42
C TYR A 3 -21.52 7.92 -4.37
N LEU A 4 -20.67 7.85 -5.39
CA LEU A 4 -20.55 6.65 -6.23
C LEU A 4 -19.85 5.59 -5.39
N LYS A 5 -20.62 4.61 -4.91
CA LYS A 5 -20.09 3.49 -4.14
C LYS A 5 -19.74 2.36 -5.10
N LEU A 6 -18.50 1.88 -5.05
CA LEU A 6 -18.13 0.62 -5.67
C LEU A 6 -18.77 -0.51 -4.83
N ILE A 7 -19.62 -1.32 -5.46
CA ILE A 7 -20.35 -2.42 -4.81
C ILE A 7 -19.97 -3.71 -5.53
N GLY A 8 -19.86 -4.81 -4.78
CA GLY A 8 -19.59 -6.14 -5.34
C GLY A 8 -18.11 -6.48 -5.55
N LEU A 9 -17.19 -5.65 -5.06
CA LEU A 9 -15.75 -5.95 -5.08
C LEU A 9 -15.35 -6.76 -3.85
N LYS A 10 -14.55 -7.80 -4.07
CA LYS A 10 -13.86 -8.53 -3.00
C LYS A 10 -12.65 -7.73 -2.51
N TYR A 11 -12.06 -8.14 -1.39
CA TYR A 11 -10.85 -7.49 -0.86
C TYR A 11 -9.68 -7.66 -1.84
N HIS A 12 -9.62 -8.81 -2.53
CA HIS A 12 -8.65 -9.05 -3.60
C HIS A 12 -8.76 -8.00 -4.72
N ASP A 13 -9.98 -7.75 -5.20
CA ASP A 13 -10.20 -6.78 -6.28
C ASP A 13 -9.80 -5.38 -5.83
N CYS A 14 -10.21 -4.97 -4.62
CA CYS A 14 -9.83 -3.68 -4.05
C CYS A 14 -8.31 -3.50 -3.98
N HIS A 15 -7.59 -4.57 -3.61
CA HIS A 15 -6.14 -4.55 -3.51
C HIS A 15 -5.47 -4.45 -4.89
N VAL A 16 -5.97 -5.18 -5.89
CA VAL A 16 -5.49 -5.03 -7.29
C VAL A 16 -5.75 -3.62 -7.82
N LEU A 17 -6.94 -3.06 -7.56
CA LEU A 17 -7.28 -1.69 -7.93
C LEU A 17 -6.30 -0.67 -7.31
N MET A 18 -5.97 -0.83 -6.02
CA MET A 18 -5.03 0.02 -5.31
C MET A 18 -3.63 -0.04 -5.94
N GLN A 19 -3.14 -1.22 -6.30
CA GLN A 19 -1.78 -1.38 -6.81
C GLN A 19 -1.61 -0.94 -8.26
N GLN A 20 -2.64 -1.11 -9.10
CA GLN A 20 -2.51 -0.94 -10.55
C GLN A 20 -3.21 0.31 -11.08
N LEU A 21 -4.44 0.56 -10.64
CA LEU A 21 -5.32 1.57 -11.24
C LEU A 21 -5.29 2.89 -10.46
N LEU A 22 -5.21 2.82 -9.14
CA LEU A 22 -5.17 4.02 -8.29
C LEU A 22 -4.06 5.01 -8.69
N PRO A 23 -2.80 4.58 -8.95
CA PRO A 23 -1.73 5.51 -9.37
C PRO A 23 -2.02 6.24 -10.69
N MET A 24 -2.75 5.58 -11.60
CA MET A 24 -3.13 6.16 -12.89
C MET A 24 -4.23 7.21 -12.73
N VAL A 25 -5.27 6.87 -11.95
CA VAL A 25 -6.46 7.72 -11.77
C VAL A 25 -6.11 9.00 -11.00
N ILE A 26 -5.26 8.93 -9.97
CA ILE A 26 -4.89 10.11 -9.17
C ILE A 26 -4.03 11.13 -9.94
N ARG A 27 -3.51 10.77 -11.12
CA ARG A 27 -2.67 11.65 -11.94
C ARG A 27 -3.41 12.89 -12.45
N GLY A 28 -4.73 12.85 -12.59
CA GLY A 28 -5.53 14.02 -12.97
C GLY A 28 -6.08 14.83 -11.79
N ILE A 29 -6.05 14.26 -10.59
CA ILE A 29 -6.92 14.71 -9.47
C ILE A 29 -6.11 15.36 -8.35
N LEU A 30 -4.97 14.77 -7.98
CA LEU A 30 -4.23 15.18 -6.79
C LEU A 30 -3.04 16.10 -7.11
N PRO A 31 -2.67 17.01 -6.19
CA PRO A 31 -1.45 17.80 -6.29
C PRO A 31 -0.22 16.90 -6.49
N LYS A 32 0.80 17.40 -7.20
CA LYS A 32 1.99 16.63 -7.58
C LYS A 32 2.65 15.92 -6.38
N ASN A 33 2.80 16.60 -5.25
CA ASN A 33 3.47 16.06 -4.07
C ASN A 33 2.69 14.88 -3.47
N VAL A 34 1.39 15.04 -3.26
CA VAL A 34 0.49 14.00 -2.73
C VAL A 34 0.44 12.79 -3.68
N ARG A 35 0.37 13.06 -4.98
CA ARG A 35 0.35 12.03 -6.02
C ARG A 35 1.59 11.14 -6.00
N VAL A 36 2.77 11.74 -5.86
CA VAL A 36 4.05 11.00 -5.78
C VAL A 36 4.03 10.07 -4.57
N ILE A 37 3.59 10.56 -3.42
CA ILE A 37 3.55 9.78 -2.18
C ILE A 37 2.60 8.59 -2.28
N ILE A 38 1.37 8.82 -2.78
CA ILE A 38 0.40 7.73 -2.97
C ILE A 38 0.92 6.74 -4.02
N SER A 39 1.55 7.21 -5.09
CA SER A 39 2.13 6.32 -6.11
C SER A 39 3.25 5.44 -5.52
N ARG A 40 4.12 6.01 -4.67
CA ARG A 40 5.15 5.25 -3.93
C ARG A 40 4.52 4.23 -2.99
N LEU A 41 3.46 4.60 -2.28
CA LEU A 41 2.71 3.68 -1.41
C LEU A 41 2.12 2.50 -2.19
N CYS A 42 1.47 2.76 -3.33
CA CYS A 42 0.92 1.69 -4.18
C CYS A 42 2.03 0.78 -4.73
N LEU A 43 3.19 1.33 -5.07
CA LEU A 43 4.33 0.58 -5.57
C LEU A 43 4.97 -0.27 -4.47
N PHE A 44 5.09 0.27 -3.25
CA PHE A 44 5.50 -0.47 -2.06
C PHE A 44 4.65 -1.72 -1.85
N PHE A 45 3.32 -1.55 -1.85
CA PHE A 45 2.41 -2.69 -1.76
C PHE A 45 2.56 -3.67 -2.91
N LYS A 46 2.68 -3.18 -4.15
CA LYS A 46 2.89 -4.03 -5.32
C LYS A 46 4.12 -4.93 -5.17
N VAL A 47 5.20 -4.41 -4.61
CA VAL A 47 6.43 -5.19 -4.35
C VAL A 47 6.19 -6.21 -3.25
N ILE A 48 5.65 -5.80 -2.10
CA ILE A 48 5.45 -6.66 -0.94
C ILE A 48 4.52 -7.85 -1.23
N PHE A 49 3.45 -7.61 -1.98
CA PHE A 49 2.44 -8.62 -2.31
C PHE A 49 2.76 -9.40 -3.58
N ASN A 50 3.94 -9.17 -4.17
CA ASN A 50 4.37 -9.94 -5.32
C ASN A 50 4.61 -11.41 -4.95
N LYS A 51 4.41 -12.31 -5.92
CA LYS A 51 4.68 -13.75 -5.76
C LYS A 51 6.16 -14.05 -5.53
N VAL A 52 7.04 -13.16 -5.97
CA VAL A 52 8.50 -13.25 -5.82
C VAL A 52 9.01 -11.95 -5.19
N LEU A 53 9.69 -12.08 -4.06
CA LEU A 53 10.30 -10.96 -3.35
C LEU A 53 11.78 -11.25 -3.11
N ASP A 54 12.62 -10.26 -3.39
CA ASP A 54 14.05 -10.32 -3.06
C ASP A 54 14.26 -9.89 -1.60
N PHE A 55 14.61 -10.84 -0.75
CA PHE A 55 14.84 -10.60 0.68
C PHE A 55 15.98 -9.61 0.94
N LYS A 56 16.91 -9.42 0.00
CA LYS A 56 17.98 -8.43 0.14
C LYS A 56 17.49 -6.99 0.05
N LYS A 57 16.33 -6.77 -0.57
CA LYS A 57 15.69 -5.46 -0.71
C LYS A 57 14.70 -5.15 0.41
N LEU A 58 14.53 -6.05 1.39
CA LEU A 58 13.60 -5.86 2.49
C LEU A 58 14.02 -4.70 3.40
N ASP A 59 15.31 -4.54 3.67
CA ASP A 59 15.81 -3.44 4.50
C ASP A 59 15.54 -2.09 3.79
N GLU A 60 15.78 -2.01 2.48
CA GLU A 60 15.42 -0.84 1.66
C GLU A 60 13.92 -0.56 1.66
N LEU A 61 13.08 -1.60 1.61
CA LEU A 61 11.61 -1.47 1.67
C LEU A 61 11.13 -0.98 3.04
N GLU A 62 11.78 -1.41 4.12
CA GLU A 62 11.47 -0.94 5.48
C GLU A 62 11.77 0.56 5.61
N ASP A 63 12.95 1.00 5.16
CA ASP A 63 13.32 2.42 5.14
C ASP A 63 12.37 3.25 4.27
N GLU A 64 12.07 2.76 3.06
CA GLU A 64 11.13 3.43 2.14
C GLU A 64 9.74 3.55 2.76
N SER A 65 9.26 2.53 3.48
CA SER A 65 7.96 2.57 4.15
C SER A 65 7.89 3.64 5.24
N ALA A 66 8.98 3.83 6.00
CA ALA A 66 9.08 4.86 7.02
C ALA A 66 9.07 6.27 6.39
N ILE A 67 9.77 6.45 5.27
CA ILE A 67 9.77 7.71 4.50
C ILE A 67 8.37 8.00 3.97
N ILE A 68 7.71 7.02 3.35
CA ILE A 68 6.34 7.17 2.83
C ILE A 68 5.38 7.56 3.96
N LEU A 69 5.47 6.90 5.11
CA LEU A 69 4.64 7.20 6.28
C LEU A 69 4.87 8.64 6.78
N CYS A 70 6.12 9.06 6.87
CA CYS A 70 6.48 10.42 7.27
C CYS A 70 5.91 11.46 6.29
N GLN A 71 6.05 11.21 4.99
CA GLN A 71 5.52 12.09 3.95
C GLN A 71 4.00 12.15 3.98
N LEU A 72 3.30 11.02 4.18
CA LEU A 72 1.85 11.03 4.32
C LEU A 72 1.42 11.90 5.52
N LYS A 73 2.14 11.86 6.64
CA LYS A 73 1.80 12.65 7.86
C LYS A 73 1.85 14.14 7.63
N MET A 74 2.66 14.60 6.68
CA MET A 74 2.75 16.02 6.34
C MET A 74 1.52 16.53 5.59
N TYR A 75 0.81 15.68 4.86
CA TYR A 75 -0.29 16.09 3.98
C TYR A 75 -1.68 15.65 4.46
N PHE A 76 -1.76 14.60 5.26
CA PHE A 76 -3.02 14.07 5.77
C PHE A 76 -3.23 14.41 7.25
N THR A 77 -4.47 14.66 7.62
CA THR A 77 -4.89 15.00 8.98
C THR A 77 -4.56 13.86 9.95
N PRO A 78 -4.29 14.11 11.24
CA PRO A 78 -4.06 13.07 12.25
C PRO A 78 -5.14 11.97 12.29
N LEU A 79 -6.39 12.31 11.96
CA LEU A 79 -7.49 11.35 11.83
C LEU A 79 -7.26 10.26 10.78
N PHE A 80 -6.38 10.48 9.79
CA PHE A 80 -6.02 9.47 8.80
C PHE A 80 -5.03 8.44 9.37
N PHE A 81 -4.23 8.83 10.38
CA PHE A 81 -3.17 8.01 10.96
C PHE A 81 -3.67 7.14 12.11
N TYR A 82 -4.55 6.20 11.78
CA TYR A 82 -4.84 5.07 12.66
C TYR A 82 -3.64 4.11 12.70
N ILE A 83 -3.62 3.23 13.72
CA ILE A 83 -2.56 2.23 13.93
C ILE A 83 -2.28 1.40 12.67
N ILE A 84 -3.30 1.17 11.83
CA ILE A 84 -3.21 0.42 10.57
C ILE A 84 -2.21 1.05 9.59
N VAL A 85 -2.11 2.38 9.53
CA VAL A 85 -1.16 3.07 8.64
C VAL A 85 0.27 2.89 9.14
N HIS A 86 0.46 2.77 10.44
CA HIS A 86 1.78 2.51 11.03
C HIS A 86 2.24 1.06 10.82
N LEU A 87 1.30 0.11 10.66
CA LEU A 87 1.64 -1.30 10.39
C LEU A 87 2.41 -1.49 9.07
N LEU A 88 2.35 -0.52 8.16
CA LEU A 88 3.11 -0.54 6.91
C LEU A 88 4.61 -0.70 7.13
N VAL A 89 5.15 -0.12 8.22
CA VAL A 89 6.58 -0.21 8.53
C VAL A 89 6.98 -1.61 8.99
N TYR A 90 6.05 -2.32 9.65
CA TYR A 90 6.31 -3.66 10.14
C TYR A 90 6.15 -4.74 9.06
N LEU A 91 5.52 -4.44 7.93
CA LEU A 91 5.23 -5.43 6.89
C LEU A 91 6.50 -6.04 6.29
N ALA A 92 7.52 -5.23 6.00
CA ALA A 92 8.81 -5.73 5.49
C ALA A 92 9.47 -6.68 6.49
N ARG A 93 9.49 -6.29 7.76
CA ARG A 93 10.00 -7.11 8.86
C ARG A 93 9.20 -8.40 9.04
N GLU A 94 7.88 -8.33 8.96
CA GLU A 94 7.00 -9.50 9.08
C GLU A 94 7.28 -10.52 7.96
N ILE A 95 7.53 -10.06 6.73
CA ILE A 95 7.90 -10.93 5.61
C ILE A 95 9.23 -11.64 5.88
N ARG A 96 10.19 -10.96 6.51
CA ARG A 96 11.47 -11.55 6.86
C ARG A 96 11.34 -12.73 7.83
N PHE A 97 10.41 -12.65 8.77
CA PHE A 97 10.20 -13.70 9.78
C PHE A 97 9.20 -14.78 9.36
N CYS A 98 8.11 -14.39 8.69
CA CYS A 98 6.98 -15.26 8.41
C CYS A 98 6.88 -15.66 6.92
N GLY A 99 7.78 -15.18 6.07
CA GLY A 99 7.76 -15.45 4.63
C GLY A 99 6.78 -14.58 3.85
N LEU A 100 6.66 -14.88 2.54
CA LEU A 100 5.89 -14.08 1.59
C LEU A 100 4.44 -13.87 2.04
N VAL A 101 3.96 -12.62 1.92
CA VAL A 101 2.57 -12.27 2.30
C VAL A 101 1.55 -13.03 1.43
N TYR A 102 1.88 -13.23 0.15
CA TYR A 102 1.03 -13.95 -0.81
C TYR A 102 0.62 -15.36 -0.33
N LEU A 103 1.48 -16.07 0.41
CA LEU A 103 1.20 -17.43 0.88
C LEU A 103 0.35 -17.46 2.16
N ARG A 104 0.25 -16.33 2.86
CA ARG A 104 -0.39 -16.23 4.18
C ARG A 104 -1.78 -15.61 4.13
N TRP A 105 -2.10 -14.90 3.06
CA TRP A 105 -3.38 -14.21 2.91
C TRP A 105 -4.44 -15.13 2.32
N MET A 106 -5.68 -14.99 2.81
CA MET A 106 -6.82 -15.84 2.43
C MET A 106 -7.38 -15.56 1.02
N TYR A 107 -6.74 -14.74 0.20
CA TYR A 107 -7.20 -14.42 -1.16
C TYR A 107 -7.56 -15.62 -2.06
N PRO A 108 -6.88 -16.78 -1.99
CA PRO A 108 -7.26 -17.93 -2.81
C PRO A 108 -8.64 -18.54 -2.45
N ILE A 109 -9.17 -18.22 -1.26
CA ILE A 109 -10.38 -18.82 -0.68
C ILE A 109 -11.58 -17.86 -0.77
N GLU A 110 -11.34 -16.56 -0.96
CA GLU A 110 -12.34 -15.49 -0.93
C GLU A 110 -13.25 -15.45 -2.16
#